data_AF-A0A662K9R9-F1
#
_entry.id   AF-A0A662K9R9-F1
#
_cell.length_a   1.000
_cell.length_b   1.000
_cell.length_c   1.000
_cell.angle_alpha   90.00
_cell.angle_beta   90.00
_cell.angle_gamma   90.00
#
_symmetry.space_group_name_H-M   'P 1'
#
loop_
_entity.id
_entity.type
_entity.pdbx_description
1 polymer ?
#
loop_
_entity_poly.entity_id
_entity_poly.type
_entity_poly.pdbx_seq_one_letter_code
_entity_poly.pdbx_strand_id
1 'polypeptide(L)' 'MSYVAGIDGGGTKTLAIIARTSGEILGVGTAGPSNVSTLGIVKARTAVERAFLNALRSCRIPRREISAICLG' A
#
# COMPACT_ATOMS: atom_id res chain seq x y z
N MET A 1 7.99 -10.98 14.97
CA MET A 1 6.74 -10.29 14.60
C MET A 1 6.70 -10.25 13.08
N SER A 2 5.63 -10.73 12.42
CA SER A 2 5.53 -10.68 10.95
C SER A 2 4.46 -9.67 10.56
N TYR A 3 4.82 -8.71 9.71
CA TYR A 3 3.90 -7.72 9.15
C TYR A 3 3.69 -7.99 7.67
N VAL A 4 2.48 -7.75 7.19
CA VAL A 4 2.10 -7.88 5.78
C VAL A 4 1.51 -6.57 5.29
N ALA A 5 1.61 -6.33 3.99
CA ALA A 5 0.93 -5.21 3.35
C ALA A 5 -0.10 -5.72 2.34
N GLY A 6 -1.26 -5.07 2.31
CA GLY A 6 -2.23 -5.22 1.23
C GLY A 6 -2.36 -3.89 0.51
N ILE A 7 -2.34 -3.90 -0.82
CA ILE A 7 -2.56 -2.70 -1.64
C ILE A 7 -3.66 -3.00 -2.65
N ASP A 8 -4.68 -2.16 -2.68
CA ASP A 8 -5.81 -2.21 -3.60
C ASP A 8 -5.77 -0.99 -4.52
N GLY A 9 -5.53 -1.25 -5.81
CA GLY A 9 -5.38 -0.24 -6.84
C GLY A 9 -6.66 0.02 -7.64
N GLY A 10 -7.25 1.21 -7.49
CA GLY A 10 -8.49 1.57 -8.16
C GLY A 10 -8.35 2.65 -9.24
N GLY A 11 -9.48 2.92 -9.91
CA GLY A 11 -9.62 4.01 -10.89
C GLY A 11 -9.67 5.41 -10.26
N THR A 12 -9.93 5.52 -8.96
CA THR A 12 -10.04 6.81 -8.23
C THR A 12 -8.99 7.00 -7.14
N LYS A 13 -8.57 5.92 -6.48
CA LYS A 13 -7.57 5.93 -5.41
C LYS A 13 -6.81 4.61 -5.35
N THR A 14 -5.67 4.65 -4.70
CA THR A 14 -4.93 3.46 -4.25
C THR A 14 -4.98 3.42 -2.74
N LEU A 15 -5.34 2.29 -2.15
CA LEU A 15 -5.36 2.05 -0.71
C LEU A 15 -4.24 1.07 -0.36
N ALA A 16 -3.48 1.35 0.68
CA ALA A 16 -2.53 0.42 1.27
C ALA A 16 -2.80 0.26 2.77
N ILE A 17 -2.69 -0.96 3.26
CA ILE A 17 -2.76 -1.29 4.69
C ILE A 17 -1.50 -2.04 5.10
N ILE A 18 -1.04 -1.79 6.32
CA ILE A 18 -0.05 -2.61 7.03
C ILE A 18 -0.77 -3.33 8.14
N ALA A 19 -0.64 -4.65 8.21
CA ALA A 19 -1.29 -5.48 9.22
C ALA A 19 -0.30 -6.49 9.82
N ARG A 20 -0.62 -6.98 11.02
CA ARG A 20 -0.02 -8.23 11.53
C ARG A 20 -0.58 -9.41 10.75
N THR A 21 0.15 -10.53 10.78
CA THR A 21 -0.38 -11.82 10.28
C THR A 21 -1.61 -12.31 11.05
N SER A 22 -1.92 -11.75 12.22
CA SER A 22 -3.18 -11.98 12.94
C SER A 22 -4.38 -11.25 12.34
N GLY A 23 -4.19 -10.35 11.36
CA GLY A 23 -5.24 -9.53 10.77
C GLY A 23 -5.43 -8.15 11.42
N GLU A 24 -4.70 -7.83 12.49
CA GLU A 24 -4.73 -6.51 13.12
C GLU A 24 -4.15 -5.46 12.16
N ILE A 25 -4.95 -4.45 11.78
CA ILE A 25 -4.50 -3.33 10.95
C ILE A 25 -3.77 -2.32 11.83
N LEU A 26 -2.53 -2.01 11.46
CA LEU A 26 -1.65 -1.09 12.19
C LEU A 26 -1.48 0.24 11.47
N GLY A 27 -1.53 0.23 10.14
CA GLY A 27 -1.32 1.42 9.33
C GLY A 27 -2.18 1.43 8.08
N VAL A 28 -2.57 2.62 7.65
CA VAL A 28 -3.39 2.86 6.47
C VAL A 28 -2.81 4.04 5.71
N GLY A 29 -2.70 3.90 4.40
CA GLY A 29 -2.22 4.93 3.50
C GLY A 29 -3.03 4.97 2.22
N THR A 30 -3.29 6.17 1.71
CA THR A 30 -3.97 6.35 0.43
C THR A 30 -3.11 7.19 -0.51
N ALA A 31 -3.34 7.03 -1.81
CA ALA A 31 -2.80 7.89 -2.84
C ALA A 31 -3.82 8.03 -3.98
N GLY A 32 -3.42 8.76 -5.03
CA GLY A 32 -4.21 8.88 -6.25
C GLY A 32 -4.47 7.54 -6.95
N PRO A 33 -5.16 7.57 -8.11
CA PRO A 33 -5.53 6.36 -8.84
C PRO A 33 -4.31 5.63 -9.41
N SER A 34 -4.43 4.30 -9.56
CA SER A 34 -3.36 3.43 -10.09
C SER A 34 -3.77 2.59 -11.29
N ASN A 35 -4.92 2.89 -11.90
CA ASN A 35 -5.33 2.20 -13.12
C ASN A 35 -4.36 2.52 -14.27
N VAL A 36 -3.58 1.51 -14.68
CA VAL A 36 -2.56 1.64 -15.73
C VAL A 36 -3.17 2.00 -17.07
N SER A 37 -4.35 1.47 -17.39
CA SER A 37 -5.05 1.71 -18.65
C SER A 37 -5.46 3.17 -18.83
N THR A 38 -5.72 3.90 -17.73
CA THR A 38 -6.12 5.32 -17.79
C THR A 38 -4.97 6.30 -17.57
N LEU A 39 -3.92 5.92 -16.82
CA LEU A 39 -2.87 6.85 -16.39
C LEU A 39 -1.47 6.52 -16.92
N GLY A 40 -1.27 5.32 -17.46
CA GLY A 40 0.04 4.78 -17.80
C GLY A 40 0.84 4.29 -16.59
N ILE A 41 1.84 3.46 -16.87
CA ILE A 41 2.61 2.71 -15.85
C ILE A 41 3.34 3.60 -14.84
N VAL A 42 3.86 4.75 -15.27
CA VAL A 42 4.64 5.65 -14.41
C VAL A 42 3.78 6.24 -13.29
N LYS A 43 2.60 6.76 -13.64
CA LYS A 43 1.66 7.35 -12.66
C LYS A 43 1.08 6.27 -11.75
N ALA A 44 0.72 5.12 -12.31
CA ALA A 44 0.21 4.00 -11.54
C ALA A 44 1.21 3.50 -10.50
N ARG A 45 2.47 3.27 -10.90
CA ARG A 45 3.55 2.90 -9.98
C ARG A 45 3.73 3.93 -8.87
N THR A 46 3.75 5.21 -9.23
CA THR A 46 3.90 6.30 -8.26
C THR A 46 2.78 6.30 -7.22
N ALA A 47 1.54 6.01 -7.62
CA ALA A 47 0.40 5.93 -6.72
C ALA A 47 0.53 4.75 -5.73
N VAL A 48 0.89 3.56 -6.22
CA VAL A 48 1.16 2.37 -5.40
C VAL A 48 2.26 2.62 -4.38
N GLU A 49 3.41 3.16 -4.81
CA GLU A 49 4.52 3.47 -3.92
C GLU A 49 4.13 4.50 -2.85
N ARG A 50 3.39 5.56 -3.22
CA ARG A 50 2.93 6.57 -2.28
C ARG A 50 1.93 6.02 -1.26
N ALA A 51 0.98 5.19 -1.68
CA ALA A 51 0.02 4.58 -0.77
C ALA A 51 0.75 3.71 0.26
N PHE A 52 1.69 2.87 -0.18
CA PHE A 52 2.50 2.03 0.70
C PHE A 52 3.34 2.85 1.69
N LEU A 53 4.05 3.89 1.22
CA LEU A 53 4.85 4.76 2.09
C LEU A 53 3.98 5.55 3.08
N ASN A 54 2.77 5.95 2.69
CA ASN A 54 1.81 6.58 3.59
C ASN A 54 1.40 5.61 4.72
N ALA A 55 1.14 4.35 4.40
CA ALA A 55 0.76 3.33 5.39
C ALA A 55 1.91 3.02 6.36
N LEU A 56 3.16 2.92 5.87
CA LEU A 56 4.34 2.77 6.73
C LEU A 56 4.52 3.96 7.67
N ARG A 57 4.33 5.19 7.17
CA ARG A 57 4.40 6.41 7.98
C ARG A 57 3.35 6.45 9.09
N SER A 58 2.14 5.96 8.83
CA SER A 58 1.05 6.01 9.81
C SER A 58 1.27 5.05 11.00
N CYS A 59 2.03 3.96 10.80
CA CYS A 59 2.30 2.95 11.84
C CYS A 59 3.75 2.95 12.35
N ARG A 60 4.63 3.78 11.78
CA ARG A 60 6.07 3.85 12.11
C ARG A 60 6.80 2.50 11.97
N ILE A 61 6.30 1.60 11.13
CA ILE A 61 6.95 0.32 10.84
C ILE A 61 7.94 0.52 9.69
N PRO A 62 9.21 0.13 9.83
CA PRO A 62 10.16 0.24 8.74
C PRO A 62 9.88 -0.81 7.67
N ARG A 63 10.07 -0.45 6.39
CA ARG A 63 9.80 -1.32 5.22
C ARG A 63 10.42 -2.72 5.34
N ARG A 64 11.61 -2.84 5.94
CA ARG A 64 12.33 -4.12 6.10
C ARG A 64 11.59 -5.16 6.96
N GLU A 65 10.61 -4.74 7.75
CA GLU A 65 9.81 -5.60 8.61
C GLU A 65 8.56 -6.16 7.88
N ILE A 66 8.29 -5.70 6.65
CA ILE A 66 7.19 -6.22 5.85
C ILE A 66 7.62 -7.52 5.16
N SER A 67 7.04 -8.63 5.59
CA SER A 67 7.37 -9.98 5.12
C SER A 67 6.77 -10.32 3.77
N ALA A 68 5.61 -9.72 3.43
CA ALA A 68 4.90 -9.98 2.18
C ALA A 68 4.02 -8.79 1.78
N ILE A 69 3.75 -8.67 0.49
CA ILE A 69 2.84 -7.70 -0.09
C ILE A 69 1.86 -8.42 -1.02
N CYS A 70 0.57 -8.13 -0.87
CA CYS A 70 -0.47 -8.52 -1.81
C CYS A 70 -0.93 -7.27 -2.59
N LEU A 71 -1.09 -7.41 -3.91
CA LEU A 71 -1.54 -6.35 -4.82
C LEU A 71 -2.85 -6.81 -5.47
N GLY A 72 -3.91 -6.00 -5.33
CA GLY A 72 -5.22 -6.15 -5.97
C GLY A 72 -5.48 -5.06 -7.00
#